data_AF-A0A7W7HFI2-F1
#
_entry.id   AF-A0A7W7HFI2-F1
#
_cell.length_a   1.000
_cell.length_b   1.000
_cell.length_c   1.000
_cell.angle_alpha   90.00
_cell.angle_beta   90.00
_cell.angle_gamma   90.00
#
_symmetry.space_group_name_H-M   'P 1'
#
loop_
_entity.id
_entity.type
_entity.pdbx_description
1 polymer ?
#
loop_
_entity_poly.entity_id
_entity_poly.type
_entity_poly.pdbx_seq_one_letter_code
_entity_poly.pdbx_strand_id
1 'polypeptide(L)'
;MTPAERTLRARIAANTSWGKTVDRTARTEAARKALHDRFETQVPAEITDPQARAVAAENLRKAHYQRMALRSAQSRARNRV
;
A
#
# COMPACT_ATOMS: atom_id res chain seq x y z
N MET A 1 -1.27 31.45 5.61
CA MET A 1 -0.53 30.56 4.70
C MET A 1 -1.45 30.08 3.60
N THR A 2 -1.12 30.37 2.34
CA THR A 2 -1.93 30.04 1.14
C THR A 2 -1.85 28.55 0.78
N PRO A 3 -2.74 28.01 -0.09
CA PRO A 3 -2.64 26.63 -0.57
C PRO A 3 -1.30 26.31 -1.27
N ALA A 4 -0.74 27.28 -2.00
CA ALA A 4 0.56 27.15 -2.66
C ALA A 4 1.71 27.04 -1.65
N GLU A 5 1.71 27.91 -0.63
CA GLU A 5 2.69 27.87 0.46
C GLU A 5 2.63 26.57 1.26
N ARG A 6 1.43 26.04 1.53
CA ARG A 6 1.26 24.71 2.18
C ARG A 6 1.91 23.60 1.38
N THR A 7 1.70 23.60 0.06
CA THR A 7 2.26 22.61 -0.85
C THR A 7 3.79 22.69 -0.87
N LEU A 8 4.33 23.91 -0.96
CA LEU A 8 5.78 24.14 -0.95
C LEU A 8 6.40 23.66 0.38
N ARG A 9 5.78 24.01 1.51
CA ARG A 9 6.24 23.57 2.84
C ARG A 9 6.25 22.05 2.98
N ALA A 10 5.21 21.36 2.50
CA ALA A 10 5.15 19.91 2.53
C ALA A 10 6.24 19.25 1.67
N ARG A 11 6.53 19.82 0.49
CA ARG A 11 7.63 19.35 -0.38
C ARG A 11 9.00 19.52 0.26
N ILE A 12 9.26 20.69 0.87
CA ILE A 12 10.50 20.96 1.61
C ILE A 12 10.68 19.93 2.73
N ALA A 13 9.64 19.69 3.52
CA ALA A 13 9.67 18.70 4.60
C ALA A 13 9.94 17.27 4.07
N ALA A 14 9.29 16.86 2.99
CA ALA A 14 9.49 15.54 2.40
C ALA A 14 10.93 15.34 1.90
N ASN A 15 11.46 16.30 1.12
CA ASN A 15 12.83 16.24 0.61
C ASN A 15 13.85 16.22 1.74
N THR A 16 13.65 17.05 2.77
CA THR A 16 14.52 17.09 3.95
C THR A 16 14.49 15.75 4.70
N SER A 17 13.30 15.16 4.86
CA SER A 17 13.14 13.89 5.57
C SER A 17 13.80 12.73 4.82
N TRP A 18 13.67 12.68 3.50
CA TRP A 18 14.33 11.67 2.66
C TRP A 18 15.85 11.87 2.60
N GLY A 19 16.33 13.12 2.57
CA GLY A 19 17.77 13.41 2.62
C GLY A 19 18.46 12.94 3.91
N LYS A 20 17.71 12.85 5.01
CA LYS A 20 18.20 12.32 6.31
C LYS A 20 18.03 10.80 6.46
N THR A 21 17.39 10.12 5.51
CA THR A 21 17.10 8.69 5.60
C THR A 21 18.28 7.89 5.06
N VAL A 22 19.05 7.27 5.96
CA VAL A 22 20.21 6.42 5.60
C VAL A 22 19.75 5.09 5.01
N ASP A 23 18.75 4.45 5.62
CA ASP A 23 18.14 3.21 5.14
C ASP A 23 16.67 3.44 4.76
N ARG A 24 16.41 3.41 3.45
CA ARG A 24 15.07 3.62 2.89
C ARG A 24 14.17 2.39 3.07
N THR A 25 14.76 1.19 3.10
CA THR A 25 14.06 -0.08 3.29
C THR A 25 13.53 -0.18 4.72
N ALA A 26 14.37 0.13 5.70
CA ALA A 26 14.01 0.17 7.11
C ALA A 26 12.93 1.21 7.40
N ARG A 27 13.05 2.42 6.82
CA ARG A 27 12.05 3.50 7.00
C ARG A 27 10.63 3.08 6.63
N THR A 28 10.46 2.22 5.62
CA THR A 28 9.15 1.80 5.12
C THR A 28 8.74 0.41 5.60
N GLU A 29 9.59 -0.28 6.34
CA GLU A 29 9.38 -1.67 6.76
C GLU A 29 8.11 -1.85 7.59
N ALA A 30 7.90 -1.03 8.63
CA ALA A 30 6.72 -1.12 9.48
C ALA A 30 5.42 -0.99 8.68
N ALA A 31 5.37 -0.08 7.69
CA ALA A 31 4.22 0.08 6.83
C ALA A 31 4.02 -1.11 5.88
N ARG A 32 5.10 -1.66 5.32
CA ARG A 32 5.04 -2.88 4.49
C ARG A 32 4.53 -4.05 5.32
N LYS A 33 5.05 -4.26 6.52
CA LYS A 33 4.61 -5.30 7.44
C LYS A 33 3.12 -5.16 7.78
N ALA A 34 2.67 -3.98 8.18
CA ALA A 34 1.26 -3.74 8.49
C ALA A 34 0.33 -4.04 7.30
N LEU A 35 0.76 -3.74 6.07
CA LEU A 35 0.01 -4.09 4.87
C LEU A 35 -0.07 -5.61 4.66
N HIS A 36 1.02 -6.34 4.90
CA HIS A 36 1.03 -7.81 4.83
C HIS A 36 0.13 -8.43 5.90
N ASP A 37 0.30 -8.02 7.16
CA ASP A 37 -0.45 -8.52 8.31
C ASP A 37 -1.97 -8.30 8.14
N ARG A 38 -2.39 -7.20 7.51
CA ARG A 38 -3.79 -6.91 7.20
C ARG A 38 -4.48 -8.02 6.37
N PHE A 39 -3.76 -8.75 5.53
CA PHE A 39 -4.37 -9.83 4.75
C PHE A 39 -4.55 -11.10 5.57
N GLU A 40 -3.67 -11.35 6.55
CA GLU A 40 -3.81 -12.45 7.50
C GLU A 40 -5.05 -12.29 8.39
N THR A 41 -5.36 -11.06 8.81
CA THR A 41 -6.56 -10.76 9.61
C THR A 41 -7.87 -10.86 8.81
N GLN A 42 -7.80 -10.82 7.48
CA GLN A 42 -8.95 -10.99 6.59
C GLN A 42 -9.21 -12.45 6.22
N VAL A 43 -8.32 -13.37 6.57
CA VAL A 43 -8.55 -14.80 6.35
C VAL A 43 -9.71 -15.27 7.23
N PRO A 44 -10.72 -15.97 6.68
CA PRO A 44 -11.83 -16.50 7.45
C PRO A 44 -11.38 -17.32 8.67
N ALA A 45 -12.14 -17.23 9.76
CA ALA A 45 -11.77 -17.86 11.03
C ALA A 45 -11.86 -19.40 10.98
N GLU A 46 -12.67 -19.93 10.05
CA GLU A 46 -12.89 -21.36 9.81
C GLU A 46 -11.64 -22.05 9.24
N ILE A 47 -10.74 -21.28 8.60
CA ILE A 47 -9.45 -21.80 8.14
C ILE A 47 -8.50 -21.79 9.34
N THR A 48 -8.36 -22.94 9.99
CA THR A 48 -7.56 -23.08 11.21
C THR A 48 -6.13 -23.55 10.95
N ASP A 49 -5.90 -24.29 9.85
CA ASP A 49 -4.57 -24.77 9.47
C ASP A 49 -3.64 -23.60 9.09
N PRO A 50 -2.46 -23.43 9.75
CA PRO A 50 -1.57 -22.30 9.50
C PRO A 50 -1.09 -22.18 8.04
N GLN A 51 -0.86 -23.30 7.35
CA GLN A 51 -0.39 -23.28 5.96
C GLN A 51 -1.52 -22.84 5.02
N ALA A 52 -2.71 -23.40 5.19
CA ALA A 52 -3.90 -22.99 4.46
C ALA A 52 -4.22 -21.50 4.70
N ARG A 53 -4.04 -21.00 5.93
CA ARG A 53 -4.20 -19.57 6.26
C ARG A 53 -3.20 -18.70 5.50
N ALA A 54 -1.92 -19.08 5.46
CA ALA A 54 -0.90 -18.33 4.74
C ALA A 54 -1.20 -18.26 3.23
N VAL A 55 -1.61 -19.38 2.64
CA VAL A 55 -2.03 -19.45 1.22
C VAL A 55 -3.26 -18.57 0.98
N ALA A 56 -4.25 -18.59 1.87
CA ALA A 56 -5.44 -17.75 1.77
C ALA A 56 -5.09 -16.25 1.85
N ALA A 57 -4.23 -15.84 2.80
CA ALA A 57 -3.76 -14.48 2.95
C ALA A 57 -3.05 -13.99 1.67
N GLU A 58 -2.19 -14.82 1.08
CA GLU A 58 -1.49 -14.50 -0.17
C GLU A 58 -2.47 -14.35 -1.34
N ASN A 59 -3.50 -15.20 -1.43
CA ASN A 59 -4.54 -15.07 -2.45
C ASN A 59 -5.36 -13.78 -2.27
N LEU A 60 -5.70 -13.41 -1.03
CA LEU A 60 -6.38 -12.13 -0.73
C LEU A 60 -5.51 -10.93 -1.13
N ARG A 61 -4.20 -10.99 -0.88
CA ARG A 61 -3.24 -9.98 -1.30
C ARG A 61 -3.20 -9.83 -2.82
N LYS A 62 -3.08 -10.94 -3.57
CA LYS A 62 -3.12 -10.94 -5.04
C LYS A 62 -4.42 -10.33 -5.56
N ALA A 63 -5.56 -10.75 -5.00
CA ALA A 63 -6.88 -10.22 -5.37
C ALA A 63 -6.99 -8.71 -5.13
N HIS A 64 -6.41 -8.18 -4.04
CA HIS A 64 -6.39 -6.74 -3.77
C HIS A 64 -5.69 -5.95 -4.90
N TYR A 65 -4.50 -6.37 -5.31
CA TYR A 65 -3.75 -5.70 -6.38
C TYR A 65 -4.42 -5.86 -7.75
N GLN A 66 -5.00 -7.03 -8.04
CA GLN A 66 -5.78 -7.25 -9.27
C GLN A 66 -6.98 -6.31 -9.35
N ARG A 67 -7.73 -6.12 -8.25
CA ARG A 67 -8.84 -5.14 -8.21
C ARG A 67 -8.35 -3.72 -8.46
N MET A 68 -7.20 -3.34 -7.90
CA MET A 68 -6.60 -2.02 -8.14
C MET A 68 -6.20 -1.82 -9.60
N ALA A 69 -5.56 -2.82 -10.21
CA ALA A 69 -5.18 -2.81 -11.62
C ALA A 69 -6.39 -2.72 -12.54
N LEU A 70 -7.45 -3.47 -12.26
CA LEU A 70 -8.71 -3.43 -13.01
C LEU A 70 -9.34 -2.03 -12.97
N ARG A 71 -9.47 -1.42 -11.77
CA ARG A 71 -10.00 -0.06 -11.63
C ARG A 71 -9.16 0.96 -12.40
N SER A 72 -7.84 0.80 -12.36
CA SER A 72 -6.90 1.65 -13.09
C SER A 72 -7.10 1.54 -14.62
N ALA A 73 -7.26 0.32 -15.14
CA ALA A 73 -7.54 0.07 -16.55
C ALA A 73 -8.88 0.67 -17.00
N GLN A 74 -9.94 0.47 -16.21
CA GLN A 74 -11.25 1.06 -16.46
C GLN A 74 -11.19 2.60 -16.49
N SER A 75 -10.44 3.21 -15.57
CA SER A 75 -10.26 4.67 -15.55
C SER A 75 -9.56 5.19 -16.81
N ARG A 76 -8.53 4.49 -17.28
CA ARG A 76 -7.85 4.85 -18.55
C ARG A 76 -8.76 4.68 -19.75
N ALA A 77 -9.59 3.63 -19.77
CA ALA A 77 -10.52 3.38 -20.88
C ALA A 77 -11.56 4.51 -21.00
N ARG A 78 -12.11 4.98 -19.88
CA ARG A 78 -13.08 6.10 -19.87
C ARG A 78 -12.51 7.41 -20.39
N ASN A 79 -11.23 7.68 -20.15
CA ASN A 79 -10.57 8.92 -20.56
C ASN A 79 -10.06 8.90 -22.01
N ARG A 80 -10.22 7.76 -22.73
CA ARG A 80 -9.86 7.62 -24.15
C ARG A 80 -11.04 7.85 -25.10
N VAL A 81 -12.25 7.94 -24.55
CA VAL A 81 -13.49 8.28 -25.25
C VAL A 81 -13.75 9.77 -25.04
#